data_AF-A0A8F5V646-F1
#
_entry.id   AF-A0A8F5V646-F1
#
_cell.length_a   1.000
_cell.length_b   1.000
_cell.length_c   1.000
_cell.angle_alpha   90.00
_cell.angle_beta   90.00
_cell.angle_gamma   90.00
#
_symmetry.space_group_name_H-M   'P 1'
#
loop_
_entity.id
_entity.type
_entity.pdbx_description
1 polymer ?
#
loop_
_entity_poly.entity_id
_entity_poly.type
_entity_poly.pdbx_seq_one_letter_code
_entity_poly.pdbx_strand_id
1 'polypeptide(L)'
;MRHTLFKILVCICLFLLFLITMIVSLPTIVSNSIFGLDGTKPTEGATLMSAYTEMSGAVSGVVDEGYNQSLSHVDQLITNGGYDYDLSTDALINYAQSSAGYDVCYILAAYSASMQQQNTGKDDMVSKLRGCAGEMFPVTSEEKEKETIIPVSYYTYKPITLTVVTNKVQTGTINGTPQYRYDTTSKTYYLPDEAHSSDTAVTVDAYKEVAVDIPVYSGGKITGTTTANYYVANGQETLTPGTEIIKYLECTIHPFDNTVVAKAFGIDLNAKYDQFNLTYGEVIQNMANALKRTLYGSVSGGQAVPLTDAELIAFVNRQNCSATRKHILSTALSLVGKVPYFWGGKSAPGWNDEWNTPRLVTAAGSSTTGTIRPYGLDCSGFSTWVFNTAVGVEIGAGCNGQYPNTYGISASELLPGDLGFLADDDGWGHVLIFAGYGESGERMWVHSSGGQGVILNTPSYEGSLSYRRLSIVDYDAPVLGEISGTPISTLEVDVTHYCACAKCCGSNADGITASGKHAARGMVAMSSYYPFGTQIMINGTMYTVEDRGGSGIENDIHRVDIFVPDHNEALRLGRYKTTATIYRIGR
;
A
#
# COMPACT_ATOMS: atom_id res chain seq x y z
N MET A 1 -18.06 1.00 65.07
CA MET A 1 -16.59 1.04 64.82
C MET A 1 -16.00 -0.30 64.38
N ARG A 2 -16.12 -1.42 65.10
CA ARG A 2 -15.54 -2.73 64.68
C ARG A 2 -16.02 -3.23 63.31
N HIS A 3 -17.32 -3.11 62.99
CA HIS A 3 -17.84 -3.49 61.66
C HIS A 3 -17.32 -2.61 60.52
N THR A 4 -17.06 -1.33 60.76
CA THR A 4 -16.52 -0.39 59.77
C THR A 4 -15.05 -0.69 59.49
N LEU A 5 -14.26 -0.93 60.55
CA LEU A 5 -12.85 -1.35 60.44
C LEU A 5 -12.69 -2.70 59.73
N PHE A 6 -13.59 -3.65 59.98
CA PHE A 6 -13.56 -4.94 59.29
C PHE A 6 -13.89 -4.81 57.80
N LYS A 7 -14.85 -3.96 57.43
CA LYS A 7 -15.14 -3.65 56.02
C LYS A 7 -13.97 -2.95 55.31
N ILE A 8 -13.32 -2.00 55.98
CA ILE A 8 -12.13 -1.32 55.46
C ILE A 8 -10.97 -2.31 55.26
N LEU A 9 -10.73 -3.20 56.23
CA LEU A 9 -9.69 -4.23 56.12
C LEU A 9 -9.98 -5.21 54.98
N VAL A 10 -11.24 -5.66 54.83
CA VAL A 10 -11.66 -6.50 53.70
C VAL A 10 -11.46 -5.76 52.38
N CYS A 11 -11.81 -4.48 52.28
CA CYS A 11 -11.55 -3.69 51.07
C CYS A 11 -10.05 -3.55 50.76
N ILE A 12 -9.19 -3.32 51.76
CA ILE A 12 -7.73 -3.24 51.57
C ILE A 12 -7.18 -4.60 51.14
N CYS A 13 -7.64 -5.70 51.73
CA CYS A 13 -7.20 -7.05 51.36
C CYS A 13 -7.66 -7.42 49.94
N LEU A 14 -8.90 -7.08 49.56
CA LEU A 14 -9.39 -7.28 48.20
C LEU A 14 -8.65 -6.41 47.18
N PHE A 15 -8.29 -5.17 47.57
CA PHE A 15 -7.49 -4.27 46.75
C PHE A 15 -6.06 -4.78 46.54
N LEU A 16 -5.40 -5.25 47.61
CA LEU A 16 -4.07 -5.86 47.52
C LEU A 16 -4.09 -7.17 46.73
N LEU A 17 -5.11 -8.00 46.94
CA LEU A 17 -5.30 -9.23 46.16
C LEU A 17 -5.48 -8.90 44.67
N PHE A 18 -6.30 -7.90 44.34
CA PHE A 18 -6.48 -7.41 42.99
C PHE A 18 -5.16 -6.97 42.36
N LEU A 19 -4.36 -6.15 43.06
CA LEU A 19 -3.04 -5.72 42.59
C LEU A 19 -2.08 -6.89 42.36
N ILE A 20 -2.04 -7.85 43.28
CA ILE A 20 -1.19 -9.05 43.15
C ILE A 20 -1.63 -9.87 41.94
N THR A 21 -2.93 -10.14 41.79
CA THR A 21 -3.47 -10.89 40.64
C THR A 21 -3.23 -10.18 39.30
N MET A 22 -3.26 -8.85 39.28
CA MET A 22 -2.95 -8.05 38.10
C MET A 22 -1.46 -8.18 37.73
N ILE A 23 -0.55 -8.09 38.71
CA ILE A 23 0.89 -8.11 38.46
C ILE A 23 1.35 -9.50 37.98
N VAL A 24 0.85 -10.59 38.58
CA VAL A 24 1.20 -11.97 38.17
C VAL A 24 0.57 -12.42 36.86
N SER A 25 -0.42 -11.67 36.33
CA SER A 25 -1.06 -11.95 35.04
C SER A 25 -0.45 -11.20 33.87
N LEU A 26 0.60 -10.37 34.09
CA LEU A 26 1.35 -9.72 33.02
C LEU A 26 2.50 -10.60 32.52
N PRO A 27 2.87 -10.50 31.23
CA PRO A 27 4.09 -11.13 30.72
C PRO A 27 5.33 -10.59 31.44
N THR A 28 6.12 -11.48 32.04
CA THR A 28 7.35 -11.11 32.74
C THR A 28 8.38 -10.45 31.84
N ILE A 29 8.40 -10.74 30.53
CA ILE A 29 9.26 -10.04 29.58
C ILE A 29 9.02 -8.51 29.55
N VAL A 30 7.84 -8.06 29.97
CA VAL A 30 7.49 -6.63 30.08
C VAL A 30 7.51 -6.16 31.54
N SER A 31 7.04 -6.99 32.48
CA SER A 31 6.79 -6.57 33.86
C SER A 31 7.99 -6.74 34.80
N ASN A 32 8.93 -7.62 34.47
CA ASN A 32 10.00 -8.03 35.39
C ASN A 32 11.04 -6.93 35.63
N SER A 33 11.33 -6.11 34.63
CA SER A 33 12.21 -4.92 34.76
C SER A 33 11.66 -3.86 35.73
N ILE A 34 10.37 -3.95 36.08
CA ILE A 34 9.67 -2.98 36.94
C ILE A 34 9.45 -3.55 38.33
N PHE A 35 9.04 -4.82 38.40
CA PHE A 35 8.63 -5.44 39.66
C PHE A 35 9.63 -6.44 40.24
N GLY A 36 10.61 -6.90 39.45
CA GLY A 36 11.61 -7.87 39.91
C GLY A 36 11.01 -9.20 40.38
N LEU A 37 10.00 -9.71 39.67
CA LEU A 37 9.16 -10.84 40.08
C LEU A 37 9.92 -12.16 40.20
N ASP A 38 11.04 -12.31 39.49
CA ASP A 38 11.93 -13.49 39.56
C ASP A 38 13.23 -13.23 40.34
N GLY A 39 13.34 -12.09 41.03
CA GLY A 39 14.53 -11.69 41.78
C GLY A 39 15.48 -10.76 41.02
N THR A 40 15.19 -10.39 39.77
CA THR A 40 15.92 -9.32 39.08
C THR A 40 15.71 -7.96 39.74
N LYS A 41 16.76 -7.15 39.83
CA LYS A 41 16.66 -5.79 40.38
C LYS A 41 15.82 -4.89 39.44
N PRO A 42 14.79 -4.20 39.93
CA PRO A 42 14.04 -3.23 39.13
C PRO A 42 14.94 -2.16 38.52
N THR A 43 14.68 -1.81 37.27
CA THR A 43 15.36 -0.74 36.53
C THR A 43 14.79 0.62 36.93
N GLU A 44 15.67 1.55 37.30
CA GLU A 44 15.26 2.88 37.73
C GLU A 44 14.58 3.66 36.59
N GLY A 45 13.38 4.19 36.85
CA GLY A 45 12.59 4.94 35.86
C GLY A 45 11.86 4.09 34.81
N ALA A 46 11.96 2.75 34.87
CA ALA A 46 11.24 1.89 33.93
C ALA A 46 9.72 1.92 34.17
N THR A 47 8.97 2.03 33.08
CA THR A 47 7.51 1.94 33.05
C THR A 47 7.05 0.77 32.18
N LEU A 48 5.83 0.26 32.42
CA LEU A 48 5.24 -0.82 31.60
C LEU A 48 5.18 -0.44 30.13
N MET A 49 4.86 0.82 29.82
CA MET A 49 4.84 1.33 28.45
C MET A 49 6.25 1.32 27.84
N SER A 50 7.27 1.82 28.55
CA SER A 50 8.64 1.83 28.03
C SER A 50 9.19 0.43 27.77
N ALA A 51 8.92 -0.53 28.66
CA ALA A 51 9.32 -1.92 28.49
C ALA A 51 8.56 -2.59 27.33
N TYR A 52 7.25 -2.31 27.20
CA TYR A 52 6.46 -2.78 26.08
C TYR A 52 6.96 -2.23 24.74
N THR A 53 7.24 -0.92 24.65
CA THR A 53 7.75 -0.29 23.43
C THR A 53 9.08 -0.93 23.00
N GLU A 54 10.00 -1.18 23.94
CA GLU A 54 11.26 -1.83 23.65
C GLU A 54 11.06 -3.25 23.11
N MET A 55 10.24 -4.07 23.78
CA MET A 55 9.99 -5.45 23.36
C MET A 55 9.20 -5.52 22.05
N SER A 56 8.24 -4.61 21.85
CA SER A 56 7.48 -4.48 20.62
C SER A 56 8.39 -4.14 19.43
N GLY A 57 9.33 -3.20 19.61
CA GLY A 57 10.34 -2.91 18.60
C GLY A 57 11.22 -4.11 18.27
N ALA A 58 11.60 -4.91 19.28
CA ALA A 58 12.37 -6.13 19.08
C ALA A 58 11.59 -7.20 18.30
N VAL A 59 10.31 -7.42 18.62
CA VAL A 59 9.43 -8.32 17.87
C VAL A 59 9.26 -7.84 16.43
N SER A 60 8.96 -6.56 16.23
CA SER A 60 8.81 -5.95 14.91
C SER A 60 10.05 -6.17 14.05
N GLY A 61 11.25 -5.94 14.59
CA GLY A 61 12.49 -6.12 13.85
C GLY A 61 12.71 -7.55 13.36
N VAL A 62 12.28 -8.57 14.11
CA VAL A 62 12.37 -9.97 13.68
C VAL A 62 11.28 -10.32 12.66
N VAL A 63 10.07 -9.78 12.82
CA VAL A 63 9.01 -9.98 11.84
C VAL A 63 9.38 -9.33 10.50
N ASP A 64 9.96 -8.12 10.53
CA ASP A 64 10.50 -7.46 9.34
C ASP A 64 11.59 -8.30 8.67
N GLU A 65 12.46 -8.94 9.45
CA GLU A 65 13.46 -9.89 8.95
C GLU A 65 12.80 -11.08 8.25
N GLY A 66 11.77 -11.69 8.84
CA GLY A 66 11.02 -12.79 8.23
C GLY A 66 10.30 -12.40 6.93
N TYR A 67 9.75 -11.19 6.89
CA TYR A 67 9.17 -10.64 5.67
C TYR A 67 10.22 -10.43 4.56
N ASN A 68 11.38 -9.85 4.90
CA ASN A 68 12.48 -9.68 3.95
C ASN A 68 13.01 -11.05 3.43
N GLN A 69 13.06 -12.07 4.29
CA GLN A 69 13.40 -13.43 3.86
C GLN A 69 12.38 -13.99 2.86
N SER A 70 11.10 -13.71 3.04
CA SER A 70 10.03 -14.16 2.14
C SER A 70 10.11 -13.47 0.78
N LEU A 71 10.42 -12.17 0.74
CA LEU A 71 10.71 -11.45 -0.50
C LEU A 71 11.96 -12.01 -1.21
N SER A 72 13.03 -12.27 -0.45
CA SER A 72 14.23 -12.90 -1.00
C SER A 72 13.94 -14.31 -1.52
N HIS A 73 13.03 -15.04 -0.88
CA HIS A 73 12.62 -16.36 -1.34
C HIS A 73 11.84 -16.27 -2.66
N VAL A 74 10.93 -15.30 -2.82
CA VAL A 74 10.24 -15.02 -4.10
C VAL A 74 11.26 -14.72 -5.20
N ASP A 75 12.21 -13.82 -4.95
CA ASP A 75 13.28 -13.47 -5.90
C ASP A 75 14.09 -14.71 -6.33
N GLN A 76 14.43 -15.58 -5.38
CA GLN A 76 15.10 -16.86 -5.65
C GLN A 76 14.24 -17.82 -6.46
N LEU A 77 12.93 -17.92 -6.21
CA LEU A 77 12.03 -18.77 -6.98
C LEU A 77 11.95 -18.32 -8.45
N ILE A 78 11.85 -17.00 -8.67
CA ILE A 78 11.82 -16.40 -10.01
C ILE A 78 13.15 -16.64 -10.74
N THR A 79 14.27 -16.26 -10.11
CA THR A 79 15.60 -16.31 -10.72
C THR A 79 16.06 -17.74 -10.98
N ASN A 80 15.93 -18.63 -10.00
CA ASN A 80 16.36 -20.03 -10.16
C ASN A 80 15.44 -20.83 -11.10
N GLY A 81 14.19 -20.42 -11.22
CA GLY A 81 13.22 -21.01 -12.14
C GLY A 81 13.37 -20.56 -13.60
N GLY A 82 14.17 -19.51 -13.86
CA GLY A 82 14.36 -18.95 -15.20
C GLY A 82 13.11 -18.26 -15.75
N TYR A 83 12.26 -17.74 -14.85
CA TYR A 83 11.04 -17.04 -15.18
C TYR A 83 11.32 -15.58 -15.59
N ASP A 84 10.43 -14.99 -16.39
CA ASP A 84 10.50 -13.57 -16.70
C ASP A 84 10.32 -12.72 -15.44
N TYR A 85 11.34 -11.93 -15.12
CA TYR A 85 11.42 -11.24 -13.84
C TYR A 85 10.37 -10.14 -13.70
N ASP A 86 10.17 -9.35 -14.75
CA ASP A 86 9.26 -8.20 -14.71
C ASP A 86 7.81 -8.67 -14.62
N LEU A 87 7.41 -9.64 -15.44
CA LEU A 87 6.07 -10.23 -15.38
C LEU A 87 5.79 -10.95 -14.05
N SER A 88 6.80 -11.64 -13.49
CA SER A 88 6.65 -12.33 -12.20
C SER A 88 6.53 -11.34 -11.04
N THR A 89 7.27 -10.22 -11.11
CA THR A 89 7.22 -9.15 -10.11
C THR A 89 5.90 -8.40 -10.17
N ASP A 90 5.41 -8.09 -11.37
CA ASP A 90 4.11 -7.45 -11.60
C ASP A 90 2.94 -8.33 -11.13
N ALA A 91 3.11 -9.66 -11.20
CA ALA A 91 2.12 -10.64 -10.73
C ALA A 91 2.21 -10.95 -9.23
N LEU A 92 3.18 -10.41 -8.49
CA LEU A 92 3.36 -10.70 -7.07
C LEU A 92 2.16 -10.23 -6.24
N ILE A 93 1.47 -11.16 -5.58
CA ILE A 93 0.43 -10.90 -4.60
C ILE A 93 1.06 -10.92 -3.20
N ASN A 94 0.87 -9.88 -2.41
CA ASN A 94 1.55 -9.77 -1.12
C ASN A 94 0.58 -9.38 0.00
N TYR A 95 0.18 -10.37 0.78
CA TYR A 95 -0.73 -10.25 1.92
C TYR A 95 -0.01 -10.07 3.27
N ALA A 96 1.33 -10.14 3.30
CA ALA A 96 2.12 -9.78 4.48
C ALA A 96 2.01 -8.28 4.83
N GLN A 97 1.47 -7.48 3.91
CA GLN A 97 1.39 -6.01 3.90
C GLN A 97 0.46 -5.37 4.94
N SER A 98 -0.07 -6.13 5.92
CA SER A 98 -0.81 -5.53 7.03
C SER A 98 0.01 -5.63 8.32
N SER A 99 0.31 -4.49 8.93
CA SER A 99 0.71 -4.39 10.33
C SER A 99 -0.36 -4.92 11.31
N ALA A 100 -1.41 -5.57 10.78
CA ALA A 100 -2.50 -6.25 11.47
C ALA A 100 -2.26 -7.76 11.70
N GLY A 101 -1.22 -8.37 11.11
CA GLY A 101 -1.12 -9.84 11.06
C GLY A 101 -0.73 -10.52 12.37
N TYR A 102 0.01 -9.84 13.25
CA TYR A 102 0.58 -10.43 14.47
C TYR A 102 0.29 -9.61 15.72
N ASP A 103 -0.05 -10.30 16.80
CA ASP A 103 -0.37 -9.69 18.08
C ASP A 103 0.88 -9.68 18.96
N VAL A 104 1.53 -8.51 19.08
CA VAL A 104 2.73 -8.34 19.91
C VAL A 104 2.46 -8.77 21.35
N CYS A 105 1.33 -8.41 21.94
CA CYS A 105 1.00 -8.81 23.30
C CYS A 105 0.86 -10.34 23.42
N TYR A 106 0.34 -11.00 22.40
CA TYR A 106 0.29 -12.46 22.32
C TYR A 106 1.68 -13.08 22.21
N ILE A 107 2.57 -12.54 21.37
CA ILE A 107 3.95 -13.03 21.23
C ILE A 107 4.73 -12.88 22.54
N LEU A 108 4.63 -11.72 23.21
CA LEU A 108 5.27 -11.46 24.50
C LEU A 108 4.72 -12.38 25.60
N ALA A 109 3.42 -12.63 25.59
CA ALA A 109 2.76 -13.58 26.50
C ALA A 109 3.19 -15.03 26.22
N ALA A 110 3.25 -15.43 24.95
CA ALA A 110 3.67 -16.76 24.53
C ALA A 110 5.12 -17.03 24.95
N TYR A 111 6.01 -16.08 24.70
CA TYR A 111 7.39 -16.16 25.16
C TYR A 111 7.47 -16.29 26.69
N SER A 112 6.79 -15.42 27.42
CA SER A 112 6.80 -15.44 28.89
C SER A 112 6.23 -16.74 29.47
N ALA A 113 5.16 -17.28 28.87
CA ALA A 113 4.59 -18.57 29.24
C ALA A 113 5.53 -19.74 28.93
N SER A 114 6.23 -19.73 27.78
CA SER A 114 7.22 -20.76 27.44
C SER A 114 8.37 -20.84 28.45
N MET A 115 8.69 -19.69 29.06
CA MET A 115 9.71 -19.56 30.10
C MET A 115 9.15 -19.76 31.52
N GLN A 116 7.89 -20.19 31.65
CA GLN A 116 7.18 -20.32 32.93
C GLN A 116 7.24 -19.04 33.80
N GLN A 117 7.24 -17.88 33.15
CA GLN A 117 7.37 -16.56 33.77
C GLN A 117 8.71 -16.36 34.53
N GLN A 118 9.80 -17.04 34.14
CA GLN A 118 11.11 -16.95 34.80
C GLN A 118 12.24 -16.70 33.80
N ASN A 119 13.26 -15.92 34.18
CA ASN A 119 14.47 -15.69 33.37
C ASN A 119 14.15 -15.21 31.94
N THR A 120 13.13 -14.37 31.78
CA THR A 120 12.72 -13.84 30.47
C THR A 120 13.72 -12.79 30.00
N GLY A 121 14.18 -12.91 28.75
CA GLY A 121 15.18 -12.01 28.18
C GLY A 121 14.90 -11.66 26.72
N LYS A 122 15.11 -10.38 26.37
CA LYS A 122 14.91 -9.86 25.01
C LYS A 122 15.69 -10.67 23.96
N ASP A 123 16.98 -10.90 24.21
CA ASP A 123 17.86 -11.54 23.23
C ASP A 123 17.48 -13.01 22.97
N ASP A 124 17.05 -13.74 24.00
CA ASP A 124 16.56 -15.11 23.88
C ASP A 124 15.23 -15.17 23.10
N MET A 125 14.28 -14.26 23.40
CA MET A 125 13.03 -14.14 22.63
C MET A 125 13.31 -13.87 21.15
N VAL A 126 14.16 -12.88 20.85
CA VAL A 126 14.57 -12.51 19.49
C VAL A 126 15.24 -13.69 18.78
N SER A 127 16.15 -14.39 19.45
CA SER A 127 16.83 -15.56 18.87
C SER A 127 15.87 -16.68 18.51
N LYS A 128 14.88 -16.97 19.36
CA LYS A 128 13.86 -18.00 19.12
C LYS A 128 12.95 -17.63 17.95
N LEU A 129 12.48 -16.38 17.90
CA LEU A 129 11.68 -15.87 16.79
C LEU A 129 12.46 -15.87 15.47
N ARG A 130 13.74 -15.50 15.48
CA ARG A 130 14.59 -15.55 14.27
C ARG A 130 14.73 -16.97 13.71
N GLY A 131 14.75 -17.97 14.57
CA GLY A 131 14.82 -19.38 14.18
C GLY A 131 13.68 -19.85 13.28
N CYS A 132 12.56 -19.11 13.24
CA CYS A 132 11.40 -19.39 12.40
C CYS A 132 11.03 -18.21 11.48
N ALA A 133 11.92 -17.24 11.26
CA ALA A 133 11.65 -16.04 10.48
C ALA A 133 11.14 -16.35 9.07
N GLY A 134 11.74 -17.32 8.39
CA GLY A 134 11.34 -17.73 7.03
C GLY A 134 9.97 -18.42 6.93
N GLU A 135 9.34 -18.75 8.06
CA GLU A 135 7.99 -19.33 8.11
C GLU A 135 6.92 -18.33 8.53
N MET A 136 7.33 -17.12 8.94
CA MET A 136 6.39 -16.09 9.41
C MET A 136 5.42 -15.65 8.31
N PHE A 137 5.88 -15.62 7.05
CA PHE A 137 5.07 -15.25 5.90
C PHE A 137 5.23 -16.32 4.82
N PRO A 138 4.38 -17.37 4.84
CA PRO A 138 4.46 -18.44 3.86
C PRO A 138 4.39 -17.89 2.42
N VAL A 139 5.15 -18.51 1.50
CA VAL A 139 5.11 -18.16 0.08
C VAL A 139 4.53 -19.33 -0.69
N THR A 140 3.56 -19.06 -1.55
CA THR A 140 3.08 -20.01 -2.57
C THR A 140 3.34 -19.45 -3.95
N SER A 141 3.46 -20.32 -4.96
CA SER A 141 3.75 -19.89 -6.33
C SER A 141 2.99 -20.74 -7.36
N GLU A 142 2.58 -20.11 -8.45
CA GLU A 142 1.97 -20.77 -9.61
C GLU A 142 2.65 -20.32 -10.90
N GLU A 143 3.07 -21.28 -11.74
CA GLU A 143 3.62 -20.98 -13.06
C GLU A 143 2.51 -20.52 -14.01
N LYS A 144 2.75 -19.43 -14.72
CA LYS A 144 1.85 -18.83 -15.70
C LYS A 144 2.58 -18.58 -17.02
N GLU A 145 1.80 -18.46 -18.08
CA GLU A 145 2.30 -18.22 -19.43
C GLU A 145 1.63 -16.99 -20.04
N LYS A 146 2.41 -16.20 -20.78
CA LYS A 146 1.93 -15.05 -21.55
C LYS A 146 2.45 -15.13 -22.97
N GLU A 147 1.53 -15.18 -23.93
CA GLU A 147 1.87 -15.10 -25.34
C GLU A 147 2.22 -13.66 -25.70
N THR A 148 3.39 -13.46 -26.31
CA THR A 148 3.88 -12.16 -26.78
C THR A 148 4.14 -12.22 -28.28
N ILE A 149 3.77 -11.16 -29.00
CA ILE A 149 3.94 -11.06 -30.44
C ILE A 149 5.38 -10.66 -30.75
N ILE A 150 6.04 -11.40 -31.64
CA ILE A 150 7.32 -11.01 -32.24
C ILE A 150 7.00 -10.30 -33.56
N PRO A 151 7.26 -8.98 -33.67
CA PRO A 151 6.95 -8.21 -34.87
C PRO A 151 7.68 -8.76 -36.09
N VAL A 152 6.99 -8.83 -37.23
CA VAL A 152 7.64 -9.21 -38.49
C VAL A 152 8.34 -7.99 -39.10
N SER A 153 9.58 -8.17 -39.54
CA SER A 153 10.38 -7.11 -40.18
C SER A 153 10.42 -7.27 -41.70
N TYR A 154 10.31 -6.17 -42.44
CA TYR A 154 10.34 -6.15 -43.90
C TYR A 154 10.95 -4.86 -44.46
N TYR A 155 11.30 -4.85 -45.75
CA TYR A 155 11.87 -3.69 -46.43
C TYR A 155 10.96 -3.20 -47.55
N THR A 156 10.91 -1.89 -47.75
CA THR A 156 10.46 -1.29 -49.03
C THR A 156 11.62 -1.27 -50.03
N TYR A 157 11.30 -1.08 -51.30
CA TYR A 157 12.27 -1.15 -52.38
C TYR A 157 12.12 0.02 -53.34
N LYS A 158 13.23 0.68 -53.67
CA LYS A 158 13.26 1.76 -54.66
C LYS A 158 13.71 1.27 -56.04
N PRO A 159 13.05 1.70 -57.12
CA PRO A 159 13.46 1.35 -58.48
C PRO A 159 14.76 2.07 -58.86
N ILE A 160 15.65 1.34 -59.54
CA ILE A 160 16.86 1.87 -60.15
C ILE A 160 16.97 1.39 -61.60
N THR A 161 17.25 2.31 -62.51
CA THR A 161 17.45 2.01 -63.93
C THR A 161 18.94 1.77 -64.20
N LEU A 162 19.28 0.58 -64.71
CA LEU A 162 20.65 0.19 -64.98
C LEU A 162 20.82 -0.18 -66.45
N THR A 163 21.94 0.25 -67.03
CA THR A 163 22.44 -0.32 -68.28
C THR A 163 23.10 -1.66 -67.95
N VAL A 164 22.58 -2.75 -68.48
CA VAL A 164 23.05 -4.11 -68.22
C VAL A 164 23.51 -4.79 -69.49
N VAL A 165 24.49 -5.68 -69.37
CA VAL A 165 24.96 -6.51 -70.48
C VAL A 165 24.01 -7.70 -70.65
N THR A 166 23.43 -7.84 -71.84
CA THR A 166 22.52 -8.96 -72.17
C THR A 166 23.21 -10.05 -72.97
N ASN A 167 24.30 -9.72 -73.65
CA ASN A 167 25.07 -10.65 -74.44
C ASN A 167 26.53 -10.20 -74.56
N LYS A 168 27.44 -11.16 -74.57
CA LYS A 168 28.89 -10.96 -74.70
C LYS A 168 29.41 -11.91 -75.77
N VAL A 169 29.89 -11.36 -76.89
CA VAL A 169 30.39 -12.13 -78.02
C VAL A 169 31.86 -11.81 -78.25
N GLN A 170 32.73 -12.82 -78.27
CA GLN A 170 34.13 -12.61 -78.65
C GLN A 170 34.22 -12.34 -80.17
N THR A 171 34.79 -11.21 -80.55
CA THR A 171 34.88 -10.77 -81.96
C THR A 171 36.28 -10.92 -82.56
N GLY A 172 37.29 -11.25 -81.76
CA GLY A 172 38.66 -11.47 -82.21
C GLY A 172 39.67 -11.49 -81.07
N THR A 173 40.96 -11.44 -81.40
CA THR A 173 42.07 -11.34 -80.43
C THR A 173 43.11 -10.38 -80.99
N ILE A 174 43.54 -9.39 -80.21
CA ILE A 174 44.61 -8.44 -80.59
C ILE A 174 45.75 -8.61 -79.60
N ASN A 175 46.96 -8.91 -80.09
CA ASN A 175 48.18 -9.11 -79.27
C ASN A 175 48.00 -10.13 -78.12
N GLY A 176 47.22 -11.19 -78.34
CA GLY A 176 46.93 -12.23 -77.33
C GLY A 176 45.76 -11.91 -76.39
N THR A 177 45.18 -10.70 -76.45
CA THR A 177 44.03 -10.30 -75.61
C THR A 177 42.70 -10.42 -76.38
N PRO A 178 41.74 -11.23 -75.90
CA PRO A 178 40.42 -11.35 -76.50
C PRO A 178 39.68 -10.01 -76.60
N GLN A 179 39.04 -9.77 -77.75
CA GLN A 179 38.16 -8.62 -77.99
C GLN A 179 36.71 -9.08 -77.92
N TYR A 180 35.86 -8.29 -77.26
CA TYR A 180 34.45 -8.62 -77.07
C TYR A 180 33.56 -7.49 -77.58
N ARG A 181 32.44 -7.87 -78.19
CA ARG A 181 31.28 -7.00 -78.40
C ARG A 181 30.26 -7.31 -77.32
N TYR A 182 29.74 -6.27 -76.70
CA TYR A 182 28.72 -6.35 -75.67
C TYR A 182 27.43 -5.76 -76.21
N ASP A 183 26.34 -6.50 -76.09
CA ASP A 183 25.01 -5.95 -76.29
C ASP A 183 24.47 -5.50 -74.93
N THR A 184 23.98 -4.28 -74.85
CA THR A 184 23.47 -3.69 -73.60
C THR A 184 22.03 -3.26 -73.74
N THR A 185 21.27 -3.36 -72.66
CA THR A 185 19.91 -2.78 -72.58
C THR A 185 19.74 -2.00 -71.28
N SER A 186 18.81 -1.06 -71.26
CA SER A 186 18.40 -0.40 -70.03
C SER A 186 17.27 -1.20 -69.39
N LYS A 187 17.42 -1.57 -68.11
CA LYS A 187 16.43 -2.35 -67.37
C LYS A 187 16.30 -1.84 -65.94
N THR A 188 15.07 -1.85 -65.43
CA THR A 188 14.76 -1.47 -64.04
C THR A 188 14.97 -2.65 -63.10
N TYR A 189 15.68 -2.39 -62.01
CA TYR A 189 15.87 -3.28 -60.86
C TYR A 189 15.51 -2.53 -59.59
N TYR A 190 15.66 -3.19 -58.44
CA TYR A 190 15.30 -2.63 -57.14
C TYR A 190 16.42 -2.80 -56.12
N LEU A 191 16.48 -1.89 -55.15
CA LEU A 191 17.34 -1.96 -53.97
C LEU A 191 16.49 -1.77 -52.71
N PRO A 192 16.83 -2.43 -51.59
CA PRO A 192 16.20 -2.15 -50.30
C PRO A 192 16.31 -0.66 -49.95
N ASP A 193 15.25 -0.10 -49.38
CA ASP A 193 15.15 1.32 -49.06
C ASP A 193 14.91 1.54 -47.56
N GLU A 194 13.67 1.40 -47.09
CA GLU A 194 13.30 1.60 -45.69
C GLU A 194 12.97 0.27 -45.01
N ALA A 195 13.41 0.10 -43.77
CA ALA A 195 13.03 -1.03 -42.92
C ALA A 195 11.75 -0.68 -42.14
N HIS A 196 10.83 -1.64 -42.08
CA HIS A 196 9.59 -1.53 -41.33
C HIS A 196 9.36 -2.77 -40.46
N SER A 197 8.55 -2.62 -39.43
CA SER A 197 8.07 -3.72 -38.58
C SER A 197 6.56 -3.68 -38.43
N SER A 198 5.91 -4.83 -38.28
CA SER A 198 4.48 -4.94 -38.05
C SER A 198 4.15 -6.01 -37.01
N ASP A 199 3.25 -5.68 -36.09
CA ASP A 199 2.71 -6.60 -35.09
C ASP A 199 1.46 -7.34 -35.60
N THR A 200 1.08 -7.08 -36.87
CA THR A 200 -0.02 -7.76 -37.56
C THR A 200 0.45 -8.31 -38.91
N ALA A 201 -0.29 -9.27 -39.45
CA ALA A 201 -0.02 -9.80 -40.78
C ALA A 201 -0.07 -8.69 -41.83
N VAL A 202 1.00 -8.56 -42.61
CA VAL A 202 1.14 -7.52 -43.63
C VAL A 202 1.43 -8.15 -44.99
N THR A 203 0.72 -7.71 -46.01
CA THR A 203 1.00 -8.09 -47.40
C THR A 203 1.90 -7.04 -48.02
N VAL A 204 3.08 -7.47 -48.48
CA VAL A 204 4.11 -6.60 -49.05
C VAL A 204 4.47 -7.07 -50.46
N ASP A 205 5.00 -6.16 -51.27
CA ASP A 205 5.56 -6.53 -52.56
C ASP A 205 6.83 -7.37 -52.34
N ALA A 206 6.87 -8.54 -52.98
CA ALA A 206 7.96 -9.49 -52.83
C ALA A 206 9.05 -9.22 -53.89
N TYR A 207 10.30 -9.44 -53.51
CA TYR A 207 11.45 -9.18 -54.38
C TYR A 207 12.43 -10.34 -54.36
N LYS A 208 12.85 -10.77 -55.55
CA LYS A 208 13.82 -11.85 -55.71
C LYS A 208 15.20 -11.28 -56.04
N GLU A 209 16.21 -11.65 -55.26
CA GLU A 209 17.59 -11.31 -55.54
C GLU A 209 18.06 -11.99 -56.83
N VAL A 210 18.74 -11.23 -57.69
CA VAL A 210 19.31 -11.65 -58.96
C VAL A 210 20.70 -11.04 -59.15
N ALA A 211 21.62 -11.83 -59.70
CA ALA A 211 22.91 -11.35 -60.14
C ALA A 211 22.77 -10.64 -61.49
N VAL A 212 23.34 -9.44 -61.62
CA VAL A 212 23.24 -8.59 -62.81
C VAL A 212 24.62 -8.18 -63.29
N ASP A 213 24.90 -8.41 -64.57
CA ASP A 213 26.14 -7.98 -65.22
C ASP A 213 26.06 -6.54 -65.72
N ILE A 214 26.90 -5.68 -65.15
CA ILE A 214 27.00 -4.25 -65.44
C ILE A 214 28.26 -4.00 -66.30
N PRO A 215 28.17 -3.20 -67.37
CA PRO A 215 29.34 -2.85 -68.18
C PRO A 215 30.33 -1.95 -67.41
N VAL A 216 31.63 -2.25 -67.56
CA VAL A 216 32.72 -1.41 -67.06
C VAL A 216 33.28 -0.58 -68.21
N TYR A 217 33.22 0.75 -68.08
CA TYR A 217 33.66 1.68 -69.12
C TYR A 217 35.08 2.21 -68.87
N SER A 218 35.88 2.28 -69.93
CA SER A 218 37.14 3.02 -69.96
C SER A 218 37.29 3.71 -71.32
N GLY A 219 37.58 5.01 -71.32
CA GLY A 219 37.67 5.81 -72.55
C GLY A 219 36.40 5.80 -73.42
N GLY A 220 35.21 5.69 -72.81
CA GLY A 220 33.92 5.66 -73.53
C GLY A 220 33.57 4.33 -74.20
N LYS A 221 34.38 3.28 -74.02
CA LYS A 221 34.11 1.91 -74.51
C LYS A 221 33.93 0.94 -73.35
N ILE A 222 33.09 -0.08 -73.56
CA ILE A 222 32.94 -1.17 -72.61
C ILE A 222 34.20 -2.04 -72.68
N THR A 223 34.89 -2.17 -71.55
CA THR A 223 36.16 -2.92 -71.42
C THR A 223 36.00 -4.22 -70.65
N GLY A 224 34.88 -4.42 -69.97
CA GLY A 224 34.57 -5.63 -69.21
C GLY A 224 33.17 -5.58 -68.61
N THR A 225 32.88 -6.55 -67.75
CA THR A 225 31.65 -6.64 -66.97
C THR A 225 31.98 -6.84 -65.49
N THR A 226 31.16 -6.27 -64.61
CA THR A 226 31.13 -6.58 -63.19
C THR A 226 29.77 -7.11 -62.81
N THR A 227 29.71 -8.10 -61.93
CA THR A 227 28.46 -8.67 -61.45
C THR A 227 28.11 -8.06 -60.09
N ALA A 228 26.88 -7.62 -59.92
CA ALA A 228 26.36 -7.14 -58.64
C ALA A 228 24.92 -7.66 -58.42
N ASN A 229 24.54 -7.77 -57.15
CA ASN A 229 23.21 -8.26 -56.79
C ASN A 229 22.20 -7.11 -56.76
N TYR A 230 21.06 -7.33 -57.40
CA TYR A 230 19.90 -6.45 -57.37
C TYR A 230 18.64 -7.28 -57.21
N TYR A 231 17.51 -6.61 -57.07
CA TYR A 231 16.22 -7.26 -56.88
C TYR A 231 15.29 -7.04 -58.07
N VAL A 232 14.45 -8.04 -58.35
CA VAL A 232 13.33 -7.94 -59.31
C VAL A 232 12.02 -8.24 -58.60
N ALA A 233 10.95 -7.56 -59.00
CA ALA A 233 9.62 -7.80 -58.44
C ALA A 233 9.19 -9.26 -58.65
N ASN A 234 8.63 -9.86 -57.61
CA ASN A 234 8.26 -11.27 -57.54
C ASN A 234 6.83 -11.47 -57.00
N GLY A 235 5.93 -10.54 -57.33
CA GLY A 235 4.54 -10.55 -56.86
C GLY A 235 4.41 -9.98 -55.46
N GLN A 236 3.56 -10.61 -54.64
CA GLN A 236 3.30 -10.21 -53.26
C GLN A 236 3.45 -11.41 -52.34
N GLU A 237 3.87 -11.15 -51.10
CA GLU A 237 3.92 -12.14 -50.04
C GLU A 237 3.25 -11.60 -48.78
N THR A 238 2.65 -12.49 -48.00
CA THR A 238 2.06 -12.15 -46.70
C THR A 238 3.02 -12.59 -45.60
N LEU A 239 3.51 -11.61 -44.86
CA LEU A 239 4.41 -11.80 -43.74
C LEU A 239 3.58 -11.81 -42.46
N THR A 240 3.76 -12.84 -41.64
CA THR A 240 3.02 -13.01 -40.38
C THR A 240 3.97 -12.83 -39.19
N PRO A 241 3.59 -12.03 -38.17
CA PRO A 241 4.30 -11.98 -36.91
C PRO A 241 4.39 -13.37 -36.27
N GLY A 242 5.50 -13.64 -35.59
CA GLY A 242 5.63 -14.83 -34.76
C GLY A 242 5.00 -14.61 -33.39
N THR A 243 4.85 -15.69 -32.61
CA THR A 243 4.55 -15.58 -31.19
C THR A 243 5.56 -16.36 -30.37
N GLU A 244 5.82 -15.86 -29.16
CA GLU A 244 6.66 -16.51 -28.17
C GLU A 244 5.89 -16.62 -26.86
N ILE A 245 6.03 -17.76 -26.19
CA ILE A 245 5.43 -18.01 -24.88
C ILE A 245 6.46 -17.63 -23.83
N ILE A 246 6.17 -16.58 -23.07
CA ILE A 246 6.98 -16.15 -21.93
C ILE A 246 6.38 -16.79 -20.67
N LYS A 247 7.22 -17.50 -19.93
CA LYS A 247 6.86 -18.09 -18.63
C LYS A 247 7.16 -17.09 -17.51
N TYR A 248 6.21 -16.90 -16.62
CA TYR A 248 6.38 -16.08 -15.41
C TYR A 248 5.80 -16.81 -14.20
N LEU A 249 6.22 -16.42 -13.01
CA LEU A 249 5.82 -17.06 -11.76
C LEU A 249 4.98 -16.08 -10.94
N GLU A 250 3.70 -16.40 -10.76
CA GLU A 250 2.83 -15.66 -9.85
C GLU A 250 3.09 -16.15 -8.42
N CYS A 251 3.77 -15.32 -7.62
CA CYS A 251 4.01 -15.62 -6.22
C CYS A 251 2.97 -14.95 -5.32
N THR A 252 2.60 -15.61 -4.23
CA THR A 252 1.76 -15.06 -3.17
C THR A 252 2.50 -15.15 -1.84
N ILE A 253 2.78 -14.02 -1.21
CA ILE A 253 3.23 -13.95 0.18
C ILE A 253 2.00 -13.86 1.07
N HIS A 254 1.79 -14.85 1.93
CA HIS A 254 0.63 -14.94 2.82
C HIS A 254 0.75 -14.02 4.04
N PRO A 255 -0.36 -13.71 4.75
CA PRO A 255 -0.30 -12.99 6.01
C PRO A 255 0.56 -13.71 7.06
N PHE A 256 0.86 -13.01 8.16
CA PHE A 256 1.61 -13.60 9.27
C PHE A 256 0.96 -14.89 9.78
N ASP A 257 1.71 -16.00 9.78
CA ASP A 257 1.25 -17.26 10.31
C ASP A 257 1.39 -17.30 11.84
N ASN A 258 0.28 -17.10 12.54
CA ASN A 258 0.26 -17.10 14.00
C ASN A 258 0.69 -18.45 14.62
N THR A 259 0.66 -19.56 13.88
CA THR A 259 1.14 -20.86 14.37
C THR A 259 2.66 -20.87 14.57
N VAL A 260 3.38 -19.98 13.89
CA VAL A 260 4.83 -19.83 14.00
C VAL A 260 5.25 -19.44 15.43
N VAL A 261 4.40 -18.73 16.17
CA VAL A 261 4.69 -18.26 17.54
C VAL A 261 4.80 -19.44 18.51
N ALA A 262 3.85 -20.37 18.45
CA ALA A 262 3.88 -21.57 19.30
C ALA A 262 5.09 -22.45 18.93
N LYS A 263 5.40 -22.57 17.63
CA LYS A 263 6.57 -23.28 17.15
C LYS A 263 7.89 -22.65 17.62
N ALA A 264 8.03 -21.34 17.50
CA ALA A 264 9.22 -20.59 17.90
C ALA A 264 9.60 -20.84 19.36
N PHE A 265 8.59 -20.95 20.22
CA PHE A 265 8.75 -21.09 21.65
C PHE A 265 8.58 -22.53 22.17
N GLY A 266 8.39 -23.50 21.27
CA GLY A 266 8.24 -24.92 21.64
C GLY A 266 7.01 -25.21 22.51
N ILE A 267 5.92 -24.49 22.30
CA ILE A 267 4.71 -24.56 23.12
C ILE A 267 3.70 -25.52 22.49
N ASP A 268 3.22 -26.50 23.27
CA ASP A 268 1.98 -27.19 22.97
C ASP A 268 0.81 -26.41 23.59
N LEU A 269 0.01 -25.76 22.74
CA LEU A 269 -1.12 -24.93 23.17
C LEU A 269 -2.19 -25.70 23.96
N ASN A 270 -2.25 -27.03 23.82
CA ASN A 270 -3.21 -27.88 24.52
C ASN A 270 -2.66 -28.48 25.82
N ALA A 271 -1.33 -28.40 26.05
CA ALA A 271 -0.72 -28.85 27.28
C ALA A 271 -1.18 -27.99 28.47
N LYS A 272 -1.18 -28.59 29.67
CA LYS A 272 -1.54 -27.90 30.91
C LYS A 272 -0.40 -26.99 31.39
N TYR A 273 -0.79 -25.81 31.87
CA TYR A 273 0.10 -24.87 32.54
C TYR A 273 -0.01 -25.05 34.06
N ASP A 274 1.07 -25.54 34.69
CA ASP A 274 1.07 -26.10 36.04
C ASP A 274 0.50 -25.17 37.14
N GLN A 275 0.63 -23.85 36.97
CA GLN A 275 0.20 -22.88 37.99
C GLN A 275 -1.31 -22.60 38.00
N PHE A 276 -2.04 -22.85 36.92
CA PHE A 276 -3.42 -22.35 36.75
C PHE A 276 -4.46 -23.41 36.36
N ASN A 277 -4.06 -24.67 36.13
CA ASN A 277 -4.94 -25.74 35.61
C ASN A 277 -5.64 -25.40 34.27
N LEU A 278 -5.14 -24.37 33.58
CA LEU A 278 -5.54 -23.94 32.24
C LEU A 278 -4.58 -24.51 31.20
N THR A 279 -4.95 -24.48 29.92
CA THR A 279 -4.01 -24.80 28.83
C THR A 279 -3.03 -23.65 28.58
N TYR A 280 -1.89 -23.94 27.95
CA TYR A 280 -0.97 -22.88 27.50
C TYR A 280 -1.68 -21.85 26.61
N GLY A 281 -2.54 -22.29 25.68
CA GLY A 281 -3.31 -21.36 24.84
C GLY A 281 -4.20 -20.40 25.64
N GLU A 282 -4.89 -20.90 26.66
CA GLU A 282 -5.72 -20.08 27.55
C GLU A 282 -4.88 -19.11 28.39
N VAL A 283 -3.75 -19.57 28.93
CA VAL A 283 -2.84 -18.73 29.74
C VAL A 283 -2.26 -17.60 28.89
N ILE A 284 -1.76 -17.91 27.69
CA ILE A 284 -1.18 -16.93 26.78
C ILE A 284 -2.22 -15.87 26.41
N GLN A 285 -3.44 -16.29 26.04
CA GLN A 285 -4.49 -15.36 25.68
C GLN A 285 -4.90 -14.46 26.86
N ASN A 286 -5.04 -15.03 28.05
CA ASN A 286 -5.38 -14.28 29.26
C ASN A 286 -4.30 -13.26 29.63
N MET A 287 -3.04 -13.65 29.52
CA MET A 287 -1.88 -12.82 29.80
C MET A 287 -1.71 -11.70 28.76
N ALA A 288 -1.92 -12.01 27.48
CA ALA A 288 -1.95 -11.02 26.40
C ALA A 288 -3.08 -10.00 26.61
N ASN A 289 -4.29 -10.47 26.96
CA ASN A 289 -5.42 -9.59 27.23
C ASN A 289 -5.21 -8.75 28.50
N ALA A 290 -4.55 -9.29 29.53
CA ALA A 290 -4.18 -8.55 30.72
C ALA A 290 -3.19 -7.44 30.38
N LEU A 291 -2.15 -7.75 29.60
CA LEU A 291 -1.20 -6.75 29.12
C LEU A 291 -1.89 -5.64 28.33
N LYS A 292 -2.78 -5.98 27.40
CA LYS A 292 -3.56 -5.00 26.63
C LYS A 292 -4.44 -4.12 27.52
N ARG A 293 -5.14 -4.71 28.50
CA ARG A 293 -5.93 -3.94 29.47
C ARG A 293 -5.09 -3.00 30.31
N THR A 294 -3.89 -3.41 30.68
CA THR A 294 -2.96 -2.59 31.45
C THR A 294 -2.33 -1.48 30.61
N LEU A 295 -2.08 -1.72 29.32
CA LEU A 295 -1.53 -0.71 28.41
C LEU A 295 -2.60 0.28 27.92
N TYR A 296 -3.85 -0.17 27.74
CA TYR A 296 -4.87 0.55 26.96
C TYR A 296 -6.20 0.79 27.69
N GLY A 297 -6.40 0.30 28.92
CA GLY A 297 -7.67 0.43 29.65
C GLY A 297 -8.68 -0.68 29.34
N SER A 298 -9.92 -0.60 29.84
CA SER A 298 -10.92 -1.67 29.79
C SER A 298 -11.23 -2.17 28.37
N VAL A 299 -10.56 -3.23 27.94
CA VAL A 299 -10.71 -3.83 26.61
C VAL A 299 -11.91 -4.79 26.59
N SER A 300 -13.02 -4.39 25.97
CA SER A 300 -13.86 -5.32 25.22
C SER A 300 -13.16 -5.60 23.88
N GLY A 301 -12.40 -6.70 23.84
CA GLY A 301 -11.75 -7.24 22.65
C GLY A 301 -10.66 -6.38 21.99
N GLY A 302 -9.39 -6.71 22.18
CA GLY A 302 -8.28 -6.04 21.51
C GLY A 302 -7.16 -7.03 21.25
N GLN A 303 -6.70 -7.09 20.01
CA GLN A 303 -5.31 -7.41 19.63
C GLN A 303 -4.52 -6.10 19.65
N ALA A 304 -3.30 -6.02 19.11
CA ALA A 304 -2.90 -4.75 18.51
C ALA A 304 -3.93 -4.51 17.40
N VAL A 305 -4.95 -3.70 17.66
CA VAL A 305 -5.99 -3.45 16.66
C VAL A 305 -5.39 -2.39 15.75
N PRO A 306 -5.23 -2.63 14.43
CA PRO A 306 -5.40 -1.53 13.50
C PRO A 306 -6.78 -1.00 13.86
N LEU A 307 -6.84 0.14 14.58
CA LEU A 307 -8.10 0.67 15.08
C LEU A 307 -9.10 0.52 13.95
N THR A 308 -10.11 -0.32 14.18
CA THR A 308 -11.13 -0.56 13.17
C THR A 308 -11.67 0.81 12.79
N ASP A 309 -12.15 0.98 11.55
CA ASP A 309 -12.67 2.30 11.16
C ASP A 309 -13.72 2.79 12.18
N ALA A 310 -14.46 1.89 12.85
CA ALA A 310 -15.34 2.17 13.99
C ALA A 310 -14.64 2.75 15.24
N GLU A 311 -13.51 2.20 15.67
CA GLU A 311 -12.74 2.71 16.82
C GLU A 311 -12.06 4.05 16.50
N LEU A 312 -11.57 4.23 15.27
CA LEU A 312 -11.07 5.52 14.79
C LEU A 312 -12.19 6.56 14.78
N ILE A 313 -13.36 6.21 14.27
CA ILE A 313 -14.54 7.09 14.26
C ILE A 313 -14.97 7.44 15.69
N ALA A 314 -15.01 6.47 16.61
CA ALA A 314 -15.33 6.72 18.01
C ALA A 314 -14.29 7.66 18.66
N PHE A 315 -13.01 7.46 18.35
CA PHE A 315 -11.92 8.32 18.79
C PHE A 315 -12.05 9.75 18.25
N VAL A 316 -12.41 9.95 16.98
CA VAL A 316 -12.66 11.30 16.41
C VAL A 316 -13.87 11.95 17.07
N ASN A 317 -14.96 11.20 17.20
CA ASN A 317 -16.24 11.74 17.68
C ASN A 317 -16.14 12.28 19.11
N ARG A 318 -15.34 11.62 19.97
CA ARG A 318 -15.14 12.07 21.36
C ARG A 318 -14.22 13.28 21.51
N GLN A 319 -13.47 13.67 20.49
CA GLN A 319 -12.63 14.87 20.58
C GLN A 319 -13.49 16.14 20.57
N ASN A 320 -13.20 17.04 21.50
CA ASN A 320 -13.87 18.33 21.60
C ASN A 320 -13.20 19.38 20.71
N CYS A 321 -13.57 19.41 19.43
CA CYS A 321 -13.00 20.32 18.44
C CYS A 321 -14.01 20.66 17.32
N SER A 322 -13.67 21.64 16.49
CA SER A 322 -14.48 22.07 15.35
C SER A 322 -14.68 20.95 14.32
N ALA A 323 -15.70 21.07 13.48
CA ALA A 323 -15.97 20.10 12.41
C ALA A 323 -14.77 19.94 11.45
N THR A 324 -14.11 21.05 11.12
CA THR A 324 -12.90 21.06 10.27
C THR A 324 -11.74 20.34 10.92
N ARG A 325 -11.54 20.51 12.23
CA ARG A 325 -10.54 19.74 12.99
C ARG A 325 -10.87 18.25 13.03
N LYS A 326 -12.15 17.88 13.16
CA LYS A 326 -12.58 16.48 13.04
C LYS A 326 -12.34 15.94 11.63
N HIS A 327 -12.55 16.72 10.59
CA HIS A 327 -12.29 16.30 9.22
C HIS A 327 -10.80 16.10 8.93
N ILE A 328 -9.94 17.03 9.37
CA ILE A 328 -8.47 16.89 9.35
C ILE A 328 -8.05 15.60 10.08
N LEU A 329 -8.62 15.38 11.27
CA LEU A 329 -8.30 14.20 12.08
C LEU A 329 -8.77 12.90 11.42
N SER A 330 -10.01 12.82 10.92
CA SER A 330 -10.51 11.66 10.19
C SER A 330 -9.65 11.35 8.97
N THR A 331 -9.21 12.38 8.26
CA THR A 331 -8.31 12.24 7.10
C THR A 331 -6.96 11.66 7.54
N ALA A 332 -6.36 12.18 8.60
CA ALA A 332 -5.10 11.66 9.14
C ALA A 332 -5.22 10.20 9.60
N LEU A 333 -6.28 9.89 10.34
CA LEU A 333 -6.53 8.56 10.88
C LEU A 333 -6.89 7.54 9.80
N SER A 334 -7.40 7.98 8.65
CA SER A 334 -7.75 7.08 7.54
C SER A 334 -6.59 6.24 7.03
N LEU A 335 -5.34 6.70 7.22
CA LEU A 335 -4.12 5.99 6.79
C LEU A 335 -3.48 5.14 7.89
N VAL A 336 -3.96 5.20 9.14
CA VAL A 336 -3.37 4.47 10.28
C VAL A 336 -3.40 2.97 10.00
N GLY A 337 -2.22 2.34 10.04
CA GLY A 337 -2.04 0.92 9.73
C GLY A 337 -2.20 0.55 8.25
N LYS A 338 -2.44 1.52 7.35
CA LYS A 338 -2.70 1.28 5.92
C LYS A 338 -1.58 1.80 5.00
N VAL A 339 -0.80 2.80 5.44
CA VAL A 339 0.29 3.40 4.65
C VAL A 339 1.63 3.26 5.36
N PRO A 340 2.66 2.67 4.70
CA PRO A 340 3.96 2.40 5.29
C PRO A 340 4.83 3.67 5.33
N TYR A 341 5.93 3.60 6.07
CA TYR A 341 6.90 4.68 6.08
C TYR A 341 7.83 4.55 4.89
N PHE A 342 8.01 5.65 4.15
CA PHE A 342 8.97 5.73 3.07
C PHE A 342 9.74 7.05 3.19
N TRP A 343 11.06 6.97 3.37
CA TRP A 343 11.89 8.17 3.50
C TRP A 343 11.82 9.02 2.22
N GLY A 344 11.43 10.30 2.35
CA GLY A 344 11.18 11.18 1.21
C GLY A 344 9.79 10.98 0.56
N GLY A 345 8.98 10.05 1.05
CA GLY A 345 7.66 9.73 0.50
C GLY A 345 6.70 10.91 0.54
N LYS A 346 5.97 11.13 -0.56
CA LYS A 346 5.00 12.22 -0.77
C LYS A 346 3.79 11.67 -1.51
N SER A 347 2.69 12.41 -1.51
CA SER A 347 1.53 12.05 -2.31
C SER A 347 0.71 13.28 -2.67
N ALA A 348 0.09 13.23 -3.85
CA ALA A 348 -1.02 14.12 -4.17
C ALA A 348 -2.18 13.88 -3.17
N PRO A 349 -3.07 14.87 -2.99
CA PRO A 349 -4.25 14.71 -2.14
C PRO A 349 -5.17 13.56 -2.60
N GLY A 350 -5.77 12.87 -1.64
CA GLY A 350 -6.58 11.67 -1.87
C GLY A 350 -5.77 10.36 -1.82
N TRP A 351 -6.45 9.23 -2.07
CA TRP A 351 -5.80 7.93 -2.11
C TRP A 351 -4.78 7.84 -3.26
N ASN A 352 -3.64 7.20 -3.00
CA ASN A 352 -2.59 7.01 -4.00
C ASN A 352 -2.33 5.51 -4.19
N ASP A 353 -2.58 5.03 -5.40
CA ASP A 353 -2.44 3.61 -5.76
C ASP A 353 -0.98 3.12 -5.77
N GLU A 354 0.00 4.04 -5.76
CA GLU A 354 1.40 3.68 -5.59
C GLU A 354 1.73 3.31 -4.14
N TRP A 355 0.92 3.68 -3.15
CA TRP A 355 1.18 3.26 -1.77
C TRP A 355 1.16 1.74 -1.64
N ASN A 356 2.06 1.20 -0.80
CA ASN A 356 2.31 -0.22 -0.62
C ASN A 356 2.92 -0.95 -1.82
N THR A 357 3.14 -0.28 -2.96
CA THR A 357 3.85 -0.87 -4.10
C THR A 357 5.37 -0.85 -3.84
N PRO A 358 6.13 -1.87 -4.28
CA PRO A 358 7.59 -1.87 -4.14
C PRO A 358 8.22 -0.69 -4.90
N ARG A 359 9.00 0.14 -4.21
CA ARG A 359 9.71 1.28 -4.81
C ARG A 359 11.14 1.39 -4.28
N LEU A 360 12.07 1.75 -5.16
CA LEU A 360 13.45 2.04 -4.79
C LEU A 360 13.51 3.34 -3.97
N VAL A 361 14.16 3.29 -2.81
CA VAL A 361 14.47 4.49 -2.02
C VAL A 361 15.65 5.21 -2.67
N THR A 362 15.40 6.36 -3.30
CA THR A 362 16.42 7.15 -4.01
C THR A 362 16.88 8.40 -3.26
N ALA A 363 16.20 8.75 -2.15
CA ALA A 363 16.51 9.94 -1.37
C ALA A 363 17.88 9.83 -0.67
N ALA A 364 18.73 10.84 -0.84
CA ALA A 364 20.05 10.89 -0.19
C ALA A 364 19.93 11.12 1.32
N GLY A 365 20.82 10.49 2.11
CA GLY A 365 20.86 10.62 3.58
C GLY A 365 19.99 9.61 4.34
N SER A 366 19.24 8.75 3.64
CA SER A 366 18.51 7.65 4.27
C SER A 366 19.43 6.45 4.50
N SER A 367 19.32 5.79 5.66
CA SER A 367 19.99 4.50 5.90
C SER A 367 19.46 3.37 4.99
N THR A 368 18.34 3.60 4.30
CA THR A 368 17.71 2.65 3.37
C THR A 368 17.85 3.06 1.89
N THR A 369 18.64 4.09 1.57
CA THR A 369 18.93 4.46 0.17
C THR A 369 19.48 3.26 -0.59
N GLY A 370 18.92 2.97 -1.77
CA GLY A 370 19.30 1.80 -2.59
C GLY A 370 18.57 0.50 -2.25
N THR A 371 17.63 0.51 -1.27
CA THR A 371 16.77 -0.65 -0.96
C THR A 371 15.37 -0.47 -1.56
N ILE A 372 14.70 -1.58 -1.87
CA ILE A 372 13.28 -1.59 -2.27
C ILE A 372 12.44 -1.62 -0.99
N ARG A 373 11.52 -0.66 -0.86
CA ARG A 373 10.57 -0.56 0.26
C ARG A 373 9.16 -0.34 -0.29
N PRO A 374 8.10 -0.80 0.40
CA PRO A 374 6.74 -0.40 0.08
C PRO A 374 6.65 1.14 0.10
N TYR A 375 6.22 1.72 -1.01
CA TYR A 375 6.08 3.17 -1.11
C TYR A 375 5.01 3.67 -0.14
N GLY A 376 5.23 4.85 0.40
CA GLY A 376 4.42 5.40 1.47
C GLY A 376 4.80 6.83 1.73
N LEU A 377 4.65 7.27 2.98
CA LEU A 377 4.84 8.66 3.36
C LEU A 377 5.93 8.78 4.43
N ASP A 378 6.80 9.79 4.32
CA ASP A 378 7.59 10.23 5.48
C ASP A 378 6.72 11.11 6.39
N CYS A 379 7.27 11.55 7.52
CA CYS A 379 6.53 12.34 8.50
C CYS A 379 5.95 13.64 7.91
N SER A 380 6.77 14.39 7.16
CA SER A 380 6.38 15.63 6.52
C SER A 380 5.43 15.42 5.34
N GLY A 381 5.61 14.33 4.58
CA GLY A 381 4.75 13.96 3.46
C GLY A 381 3.38 13.52 3.94
N PHE A 382 3.31 12.85 5.09
CA PHE A 382 2.07 12.53 5.76
C PHE A 382 1.33 13.79 6.20
N SER A 383 1.98 14.71 6.95
CA SER A 383 1.32 15.94 7.36
C SER A 383 0.87 16.78 6.15
N THR A 384 1.71 16.94 5.13
CA THR A 384 1.33 17.63 3.89
C THR A 384 0.12 16.97 3.22
N TRP A 385 0.13 15.64 3.08
CA TRP A 385 -0.98 14.91 2.49
C TRP A 385 -2.29 15.11 3.26
N VAL A 386 -2.25 15.11 4.60
CA VAL A 386 -3.45 15.32 5.43
C VAL A 386 -4.06 16.69 5.18
N PHE A 387 -3.27 17.77 5.26
CA PHE A 387 -3.81 19.12 5.10
C PHE A 387 -4.21 19.43 3.67
N ASN A 388 -3.50 18.90 2.68
CA ASN A 388 -3.93 19.03 1.30
C ASN A 388 -5.24 18.27 1.04
N THR A 389 -5.35 17.02 1.50
CA THR A 389 -6.55 16.19 1.30
C THR A 389 -7.77 16.71 2.06
N ALA A 390 -7.58 17.16 3.31
CA ALA A 390 -8.70 17.57 4.16
C ALA A 390 -9.17 19.01 3.88
N VAL A 391 -8.25 19.93 3.61
CA VAL A 391 -8.57 21.37 3.53
C VAL A 391 -7.96 22.08 2.32
N GLY A 392 -7.31 21.33 1.40
CA GLY A 392 -6.72 21.90 0.19
C GLY A 392 -5.51 22.81 0.45
N VAL A 393 -4.87 22.67 1.62
CA VAL A 393 -3.75 23.55 2.01
C VAL A 393 -2.42 22.81 1.88
N GLU A 394 -1.53 23.37 1.08
CA GLU A 394 -0.11 22.99 1.01
C GLU A 394 0.66 23.66 2.15
N ILE A 395 1.19 22.85 3.07
CA ILE A 395 1.79 23.36 4.31
C ILE A 395 3.31 23.52 4.26
N GLY A 396 3.94 23.14 3.14
CA GLY A 396 5.39 23.24 2.93
C GLY A 396 6.08 21.87 2.82
N ALA A 397 7.29 21.87 2.23
CA ALA A 397 8.09 20.67 1.99
C ALA A 397 9.08 20.40 3.13
N GLY A 398 9.03 19.20 3.71
CA GLY A 398 9.87 18.83 4.85
C GLY A 398 9.47 19.54 6.15
N CYS A 399 9.94 19.06 7.29
CA CYS A 399 9.64 19.65 8.59
C CYS A 399 10.09 21.12 8.68
N ASN A 400 11.30 21.43 8.17
CA ASN A 400 11.83 22.80 8.12
C ASN A 400 11.05 23.74 7.18
N GLY A 401 10.41 23.22 6.13
CA GLY A 401 9.53 24.02 5.26
C GLY A 401 8.12 24.21 5.82
N GLN A 402 7.66 23.30 6.67
CA GLN A 402 6.36 23.40 7.35
C GLN A 402 6.39 24.34 8.55
N TYR A 403 7.47 24.31 9.34
CA TYR A 403 7.57 25.08 10.58
C TYR A 403 7.31 26.60 10.44
N PRO A 404 7.82 27.31 9.41
CA PRO A 404 7.58 28.74 9.24
C PRO A 404 6.11 29.12 8.99
N ASN A 405 5.29 28.17 8.51
CA ASN A 405 3.85 28.36 8.28
C ASN A 405 3.01 28.15 9.55
N THR A 406 3.65 28.14 10.71
CA THR A 406 3.02 27.91 12.00
C THR A 406 3.37 28.99 13.01
N TYR A 407 2.61 29.07 14.09
CA TYR A 407 2.95 29.83 15.29
C TYR A 407 2.97 28.93 16.53
N GLY A 408 3.68 29.37 17.57
CA GLY A 408 3.83 28.61 18.81
C GLY A 408 2.57 28.63 19.66
N ILE A 409 2.25 27.50 20.27
CA ILE A 409 1.13 27.33 21.20
C ILE A 409 1.60 26.62 22.48
N SER A 410 0.91 26.85 23.59
CA SER A 410 1.14 26.12 24.83
C SER A 410 0.45 24.75 24.82
N ALA A 411 0.86 23.87 25.75
CA ALA A 411 0.22 22.56 25.93
C ALA A 411 -1.29 22.67 26.24
N SER A 412 -1.71 23.71 26.96
CA SER A 412 -3.12 23.98 27.27
C SER A 412 -3.93 24.49 26.08
N GLU A 413 -3.26 24.97 25.03
CA GLU A 413 -3.90 25.47 23.81
C GLU A 413 -4.02 24.41 22.73
N LEU A 414 -3.46 23.21 22.93
CA LEU A 414 -3.50 22.11 21.97
C LEU A 414 -4.93 21.69 21.63
N LEU A 415 -5.21 21.66 20.33
CA LEU A 415 -6.45 21.20 19.74
C LEU A 415 -6.15 20.20 18.61
N PRO A 416 -7.02 19.19 18.37
CA PRO A 416 -6.84 18.24 17.27
C PRO A 416 -6.54 18.93 15.93
N GLY A 417 -5.54 18.42 15.21
CA GLY A 417 -5.02 19.05 14.00
C GLY A 417 -3.87 20.04 14.23
N ASP A 418 -3.48 20.33 15.47
CA ASP A 418 -2.23 21.07 15.71
C ASP A 418 -1.00 20.19 15.45
N LEU A 419 0.16 20.80 15.26
CA LEU A 419 1.41 20.11 14.94
C LEU A 419 2.36 20.04 16.13
N GLY A 420 3.09 18.94 16.24
CA GLY A 420 4.20 18.76 17.17
C GLY A 420 5.48 18.52 16.39
N PHE A 421 6.47 19.40 16.54
CA PHE A 421 7.77 19.25 15.88
C PHE A 421 8.83 18.79 16.88
N LEU A 422 9.58 17.76 16.51
CA LEU A 422 10.75 17.30 17.23
C LEU A 422 12.00 17.86 16.57
N ALA A 423 12.86 18.50 17.36
CA ALA A 423 14.13 19.03 16.88
C ALA A 423 15.17 17.91 16.67
N ASP A 424 16.05 18.12 15.69
CA ASP A 424 17.26 17.33 15.45
C ASP A 424 18.48 18.26 15.28
N ASP A 425 19.65 17.69 14.95
CA ASP A 425 20.90 18.45 14.86
C ASP A 425 20.86 19.54 13.75
N ASP A 426 19.99 19.39 12.75
CA ASP A 426 19.88 20.27 11.57
C ASP A 426 18.54 21.05 11.52
N GLY A 427 17.85 21.17 12.66
CA GLY A 427 16.61 21.94 12.81
C GLY A 427 15.44 21.09 13.27
N TRP A 428 14.46 20.86 12.40
CA TRP A 428 13.29 20.03 12.69
C TRP A 428 13.37 18.69 11.94
N GLY A 429 13.49 17.60 12.69
CA GLY A 429 13.66 16.25 12.12
C GLY A 429 12.36 15.47 11.96
N HIS A 430 11.34 15.77 12.77
CA HIS A 430 10.09 15.00 12.77
C HIS A 430 8.87 15.87 13.08
N VAL A 431 7.73 15.54 12.46
CA VAL A 431 6.46 16.25 12.64
C VAL A 431 5.32 15.25 12.88
N LEU A 432 4.45 15.61 13.80
CA LEU A 432 3.28 14.83 14.21
C LEU A 432 2.04 15.71 14.19
N ILE A 433 0.86 15.11 13.97
CA ILE A 433 -0.43 15.79 14.11
C ILE A 433 -1.06 15.37 15.44
N PHE A 434 -1.42 16.36 16.27
CA PHE A 434 -2.11 16.11 17.52
C PHE A 434 -3.50 15.56 17.22
N ALA A 435 -3.76 14.34 17.70
CA ALA A 435 -4.99 13.63 17.47
C ALA A 435 -6.07 13.93 18.54
N GLY A 436 -5.64 14.49 19.68
CA GLY A 436 -6.50 14.75 20.83
C GLY A 436 -6.08 13.92 22.04
N TYR A 437 -6.99 13.73 22.98
CA TYR A 437 -6.67 13.06 24.24
C TYR A 437 -7.18 11.63 24.23
N GLY A 438 -6.39 10.71 24.77
CA GLY A 438 -6.73 9.32 25.07
C GLY A 438 -7.84 9.20 26.13
N GLU A 439 -8.22 7.97 26.50
CA GLU A 439 -9.21 7.78 27.58
C GLU A 439 -8.63 8.11 28.95
N SER A 440 -7.31 7.95 29.12
CA SER A 440 -6.60 8.25 30.37
C SER A 440 -6.07 9.70 30.42
N GLY A 441 -6.46 10.53 29.45
CA GLY A 441 -6.03 11.93 29.34
C GLY A 441 -4.63 12.12 28.77
N GLU A 442 -4.00 11.07 28.25
CA GLU A 442 -2.73 11.14 27.53
C GLU A 442 -2.89 11.87 26.18
N ARG A 443 -1.83 12.56 25.73
CA ARG A 443 -1.82 13.24 24.44
C ARG A 443 -1.52 12.23 23.33
N MET A 444 -2.46 12.08 22.41
CA MET A 444 -2.36 11.16 21.27
C MET A 444 -1.92 11.90 20.02
N TRP A 445 -1.07 11.27 19.22
CA TRP A 445 -0.46 11.84 18.04
C TRP A 445 -0.56 10.84 16.89
N VAL A 446 -1.00 11.33 15.73
CA VAL A 446 -0.95 10.58 14.48
C VAL A 446 0.23 11.06 13.64
N HIS A 447 1.06 10.13 13.20
CA HIS A 447 2.25 10.45 12.42
C HIS A 447 2.74 9.25 11.62
N SER A 448 3.49 9.51 10.54
CA SER A 448 4.27 8.47 9.87
C SER A 448 5.61 8.29 10.59
N SER A 449 5.85 7.11 11.14
CA SER A 449 7.01 6.78 11.97
C SER A 449 7.97 5.85 11.22
N GLY A 450 9.27 6.12 11.33
CA GLY A 450 10.30 5.29 10.70
C GLY A 450 10.15 3.82 11.05
N GLY A 451 10.06 2.96 10.03
CA GLY A 451 9.90 1.50 10.21
C GLY A 451 8.49 1.04 10.61
N GLN A 452 7.53 1.93 10.85
CA GLN A 452 6.18 1.55 11.28
C GLN A 452 5.07 2.06 10.34
N GLY A 453 5.31 3.14 9.61
CA GLY A 453 4.28 3.79 8.80
C GLY A 453 3.37 4.68 9.63
N VAL A 454 2.16 4.92 9.14
CA VAL A 454 1.19 5.79 9.81
C VAL A 454 0.62 5.09 11.03
N ILE A 455 0.86 5.66 12.20
CA ILE A 455 0.45 5.13 13.51
C ILE A 455 -0.24 6.21 14.35
N LEU A 456 -1.04 5.78 15.33
CA LEU A 456 -1.61 6.62 16.38
C LEU A 456 -1.06 6.17 17.74
N ASN A 457 -0.29 7.01 18.43
CA ASN A 457 0.29 6.69 19.74
C ASN A 457 0.58 7.93 20.60
N THR A 458 1.08 7.72 21.81
CA THR A 458 1.80 8.74 22.59
C THR A 458 3.29 8.39 22.53
N PRO A 459 4.10 9.07 21.70
CA PRO A 459 5.52 8.74 21.58
C PRO A 459 6.27 9.07 22.88
N SER A 460 7.35 8.33 23.18
CA SER A 460 8.13 8.53 24.41
C SER A 460 8.78 9.93 24.50
N TYR A 461 9.02 10.57 23.36
CA TYR A 461 9.56 11.93 23.24
C TYR A 461 8.48 13.03 23.21
N GLU A 462 7.21 12.70 23.44
CA GLU A 462 6.09 13.66 23.34
C GLU A 462 6.33 14.94 24.15
N GLY A 463 6.89 14.82 25.35
CA GLY A 463 7.18 15.96 26.22
C GLY A 463 8.26 16.92 25.70
N SER A 464 8.97 16.56 24.63
CA SER A 464 10.00 17.38 23.99
C SER A 464 9.51 18.05 22.69
N LEU A 465 8.25 17.86 22.31
CA LEU A 465 7.70 18.45 21.09
C LEU A 465 7.50 19.96 21.24
N SER A 466 7.89 20.70 20.21
CA SER A 466 7.47 22.08 20.01
C SER A 466 6.04 22.07 19.46
N TYR A 467 5.06 22.46 20.28
CA TYR A 467 3.67 22.57 19.86
C TYR A 467 3.43 23.81 19.00
N ARG A 468 2.83 23.59 17.84
CA ARG A 468 2.65 24.59 16.78
C ARG A 468 1.25 24.49 16.20
N ARG A 469 0.70 25.61 15.73
CA ARG A 469 -0.54 25.64 14.94
C ARG A 469 -0.28 26.32 13.61
N LEU A 470 -0.74 25.72 12.51
CA LEU A 470 -0.62 26.35 11.19
C LEU A 470 -1.36 27.69 11.17
N SER A 471 -0.71 28.74 10.70
CA SER A 471 -1.31 30.07 10.54
C SER A 471 -2.14 30.19 9.25
N ILE A 472 -1.92 29.26 8.31
CA ILE A 472 -2.50 29.26 6.96
C ILE A 472 -3.74 28.36 6.82
N VAL A 473 -4.18 27.73 7.91
CA VAL A 473 -5.37 26.88 7.95
C VAL A 473 -6.47 27.59 8.71
N ASP A 474 -7.62 27.76 8.08
CA ASP A 474 -8.83 28.20 8.77
C ASP A 474 -9.53 26.99 9.42
N TYR A 475 -9.29 26.82 10.72
CA TYR A 475 -9.84 25.69 11.49
C TYR A 475 -11.32 25.87 11.86
N ASP A 476 -11.87 27.06 11.62
CA ASP A 476 -13.27 27.39 11.86
C ASP A 476 -14.03 27.61 10.54
N ALA A 477 -13.33 27.52 9.39
CA ALA A 477 -13.94 27.47 8.08
C ALA A 477 -15.03 26.39 8.07
N PRO A 478 -16.19 26.64 7.46
CA PRO A 478 -17.10 25.57 7.13
C PRO A 478 -16.35 24.59 6.23
N VAL A 479 -16.31 23.31 6.59
CA VAL A 479 -15.84 22.24 5.71
C VAL A 479 -16.52 22.47 4.36
N LEU A 480 -15.76 22.68 3.29
CA LEU A 480 -16.31 22.96 1.96
C LEU A 480 -17.17 21.76 1.54
N GLY A 481 -18.49 21.97 1.69
CA GLY A 481 -19.47 20.92 1.89
C GLY A 481 -20.28 21.22 3.16
N GLU A 482 -21.05 22.31 3.13
CA GLU A 482 -21.90 22.80 4.22
C GLU A 482 -22.45 21.70 5.15
N ILE A 483 -22.06 21.74 6.43
CA ILE A 483 -22.82 21.13 7.53
C ILE A 483 -23.43 22.27 8.33
N SER A 484 -24.51 22.85 7.81
CA SER A 484 -25.42 23.67 8.61
C SER A 484 -26.77 22.96 8.67
N GLY A 485 -27.03 22.25 9.76
CA GLY A 485 -28.34 21.67 10.03
C GLY A 485 -28.35 20.93 11.36
N THR A 486 -29.37 21.19 12.17
CA THR A 486 -29.77 20.24 13.21
C THR A 486 -30.17 18.93 12.51
N PRO A 487 -29.68 17.76 12.95
CA PRO A 487 -30.13 16.48 12.42
C PRO A 487 -31.65 16.40 12.37
N ILE A 488 -32.21 16.08 11.19
CA ILE A 488 -33.65 15.91 10.99
C ILE A 488 -34.07 14.56 11.58
N SER A 489 -33.26 13.52 11.37
CA SER A 489 -33.51 12.17 11.87
C SER A 489 -32.24 11.30 11.80
N THR A 490 -32.31 10.14 12.46
CA THR A 490 -31.32 9.06 12.33
C THR A 490 -32.05 7.79 11.90
N LEU A 491 -31.38 6.95 11.12
CA LEU A 491 -31.89 5.62 10.76
C LEU A 491 -30.76 4.60 10.63
N GLU A 492 -31.05 3.34 10.92
CA GLU A 492 -30.15 2.22 10.63
C GLU A 492 -30.20 1.92 9.13
N VAL A 493 -29.05 1.91 8.47
CA VAL A 493 -28.93 1.66 7.03
C VAL A 493 -28.13 0.40 6.73
N ASP A 494 -28.51 -0.31 5.69
CA ASP A 494 -27.73 -1.31 4.98
C ASP A 494 -26.96 -0.62 3.85
N VAL A 495 -25.66 -0.44 4.04
CA VAL A 495 -24.77 0.23 3.10
C VAL A 495 -24.14 -0.78 2.16
N THR A 496 -24.21 -0.54 0.85
CA THR A 496 -23.44 -1.24 -0.19
C THR A 496 -22.68 -0.23 -1.05
N HIS A 497 -21.82 -0.70 -1.96
CA HIS A 497 -21.05 0.16 -2.85
C HIS A 497 -21.27 -0.22 -4.30
N TYR A 498 -21.22 0.76 -5.20
CA TYR A 498 -21.33 0.55 -6.63
C TYR A 498 -20.39 1.49 -7.39
N CYS A 499 -20.04 1.11 -8.62
CA CYS A 499 -19.30 1.96 -9.55
C CYS A 499 -20.02 2.06 -10.89
N ALA A 500 -19.57 2.93 -11.78
CA ALA A 500 -20.20 3.17 -13.08
C ALA A 500 -20.00 2.04 -14.12
N CYS A 501 -19.44 0.88 -13.74
CA CYS A 501 -19.22 -0.20 -14.69
C CYS A 501 -20.50 -0.97 -15.03
N ALA A 502 -20.50 -1.65 -16.18
CA ALA A 502 -21.65 -2.43 -16.63
C ALA A 502 -22.02 -3.61 -15.70
N LYS A 503 -21.10 -4.09 -14.87
CA LYS A 503 -21.39 -5.14 -13.87
C LYS A 503 -22.26 -4.62 -12.73
N CYS A 504 -22.03 -3.39 -12.29
CA CYS A 504 -22.77 -2.76 -11.21
C CYS A 504 -24.08 -2.12 -11.71
N CYS A 505 -24.04 -1.46 -12.87
CA CYS A 505 -25.16 -0.65 -13.36
C CYS A 505 -25.91 -1.26 -14.56
N GLY A 506 -25.51 -2.44 -15.05
CA GLY A 506 -26.09 -3.09 -16.23
C GLY A 506 -25.50 -2.60 -17.56
N SER A 507 -25.99 -3.14 -18.68
CA SER A 507 -25.41 -2.92 -20.01
C SER A 507 -25.46 -1.48 -20.53
N ASN A 508 -26.29 -0.62 -19.92
CA ASN A 508 -26.46 0.77 -20.32
C ASN A 508 -25.69 1.74 -19.42
N ALA A 509 -24.69 1.27 -18.67
CA ALA A 509 -23.92 2.10 -17.77
C ALA A 509 -23.19 3.22 -18.53
N ASP A 510 -23.57 4.47 -18.27
CA ASP A 510 -23.00 5.67 -18.88
C ASP A 510 -22.34 6.60 -17.84
N GLY A 511 -22.38 6.22 -16.56
CA GLY A 511 -21.86 7.00 -15.44
C GLY A 511 -22.69 8.23 -15.10
N ILE A 512 -23.91 8.33 -15.63
CA ILE A 512 -24.87 9.41 -15.34
C ILE A 512 -25.84 8.92 -14.26
N THR A 513 -25.94 9.67 -13.17
CA THR A 513 -26.89 9.39 -12.09
C THR A 513 -28.31 9.70 -12.53
N ALA A 514 -29.29 9.15 -11.82
CA ALA A 514 -30.71 9.43 -12.07
C ALA A 514 -31.10 10.93 -11.89
N SER A 515 -30.29 11.73 -11.19
CA SER A 515 -30.46 13.19 -11.11
C SER A 515 -29.87 13.97 -12.30
N GLY A 516 -29.22 13.27 -13.24
CA GLY A 516 -28.59 13.83 -14.45
C GLY A 516 -27.16 14.33 -14.26
N LYS A 517 -26.50 13.99 -13.14
CA LYS A 517 -25.10 14.35 -12.87
C LYS A 517 -24.15 13.21 -13.25
N HIS A 518 -22.89 13.52 -13.50
CA HIS A 518 -21.87 12.47 -13.51
C HIS A 518 -21.68 11.93 -12.10
N ALA A 519 -21.70 10.60 -11.96
CA ALA A 519 -21.48 9.94 -10.69
C ALA A 519 -20.07 10.25 -10.17
N ALA A 520 -19.99 10.69 -8.91
CA ALA A 520 -18.74 11.08 -8.27
C ALA A 520 -18.76 10.71 -6.78
N ARG A 521 -17.58 10.66 -6.16
CA ARG A 521 -17.47 10.42 -4.70
C ARG A 521 -18.32 11.43 -3.94
N GLY A 522 -18.91 10.99 -2.84
CA GLY A 522 -19.87 11.80 -2.07
C GLY A 522 -21.31 11.73 -2.61
N MET A 523 -21.58 10.90 -3.62
CA MET A 523 -22.94 10.60 -4.09
C MET A 523 -23.39 9.21 -3.62
N VAL A 524 -24.70 9.10 -3.34
CA VAL A 524 -25.35 7.83 -3.00
C VAL A 524 -26.60 7.61 -3.84
N ALA A 525 -26.93 6.33 -4.03
CA ALA A 525 -28.21 5.88 -4.53
C ALA A 525 -29.09 5.42 -3.36
N MET A 526 -30.34 5.88 -3.33
CA MET A 526 -31.34 5.55 -2.31
C MET A 526 -32.76 5.50 -2.92
N SER A 527 -33.73 4.96 -2.18
CA SER A 527 -35.16 4.99 -2.52
C SER A 527 -35.65 6.42 -2.83
N SER A 528 -36.64 6.56 -3.71
CA SER A 528 -37.28 7.84 -4.01
C SER A 528 -37.95 8.50 -2.81
N TYR A 529 -38.15 7.75 -1.71
CA TYR A 529 -38.50 8.31 -0.40
C TYR A 529 -37.57 9.46 0.03
N TYR A 530 -36.29 9.39 -0.37
CA TYR A 530 -35.33 10.47 -0.21
C TYR A 530 -35.19 11.24 -1.53
N PRO A 531 -35.73 12.48 -1.62
CA PRO A 531 -35.61 13.29 -2.83
C PRO A 531 -34.15 13.58 -3.17
N PHE A 532 -33.84 13.78 -4.45
CA PHE A 532 -32.48 14.15 -4.85
C PHE A 532 -32.03 15.42 -4.12
N GLY A 533 -30.76 15.47 -3.70
CA GLY A 533 -30.22 16.52 -2.86
C GLY A 533 -30.33 16.27 -1.36
N THR A 534 -31.02 15.21 -0.94
CA THR A 534 -31.01 14.77 0.47
C THR A 534 -29.57 14.58 0.92
N GLN A 535 -29.23 15.13 2.08
CA GLN A 535 -27.89 15.03 2.68
C GLN A 535 -27.93 14.03 3.83
N ILE A 536 -27.12 12.99 3.69
CA ILE A 536 -27.04 11.85 4.61
C ILE A 536 -25.59 11.66 5.05
N MET A 537 -25.37 11.67 6.36
CA MET A 537 -24.07 11.43 6.97
C MET A 537 -23.96 9.95 7.32
N ILE A 538 -22.92 9.29 6.80
CA ILE A 538 -22.61 7.89 7.08
C ILE A 538 -21.15 7.84 7.49
N ASN A 539 -20.86 7.32 8.69
CA ASN A 539 -19.50 7.17 9.21
C ASN A 539 -18.66 8.46 9.15
N GLY A 540 -19.30 9.62 9.40
CA GLY A 540 -18.63 10.93 9.40
C GLY A 540 -18.35 11.52 8.02
N THR A 541 -18.82 10.87 6.95
CA THR A 541 -18.78 11.41 5.59
C THR A 541 -20.18 11.81 5.16
N MET A 542 -20.33 13.04 4.64
CA MET A 542 -21.59 13.53 4.10
C MET A 542 -21.74 13.08 2.65
N TYR A 543 -22.88 12.47 2.35
CA TYR A 543 -23.25 12.05 1.01
C TYR A 543 -24.50 12.79 0.56
N THR A 544 -24.61 12.97 -0.75
CA THR A 544 -25.80 13.54 -1.39
C THR A 544 -26.52 12.45 -2.17
N VAL A 545 -27.82 12.31 -1.93
CA VAL A 545 -28.68 11.45 -2.75
C VAL A 545 -28.79 12.04 -4.14
N GLU A 546 -28.13 11.42 -5.12
CA GLU A 546 -28.10 11.89 -6.51
C GLU A 546 -28.49 10.78 -7.49
N ASP A 547 -28.65 9.55 -7.01
CA ASP A 547 -28.90 8.40 -7.86
C ASP A 547 -30.01 7.48 -7.35
N ARG A 548 -30.39 6.51 -8.19
CA ARG A 548 -31.32 5.43 -7.89
C ARG A 548 -30.62 4.12 -8.23
N GLY A 549 -30.44 3.27 -7.22
CA GLY A 549 -29.75 1.99 -7.38
C GLY A 549 -30.56 0.96 -8.16
N GLY A 550 -30.01 -0.26 -8.25
CA GLY A 550 -30.63 -1.39 -8.97
C GLY A 550 -31.90 -1.95 -8.31
N SER A 551 -32.38 -3.09 -8.83
CA SER A 551 -33.62 -3.73 -8.36
C SER A 551 -33.67 -3.88 -6.83
N GLY A 552 -34.74 -3.37 -6.22
CA GLY A 552 -35.02 -3.52 -4.79
C GLY A 552 -34.71 -2.30 -3.92
N ILE A 553 -33.88 -1.36 -4.37
CA ILE A 553 -33.58 -0.15 -3.57
C ILE A 553 -34.82 0.73 -3.35
N GLU A 554 -35.71 0.79 -4.34
CA GLU A 554 -36.91 1.62 -4.28
C GLU A 554 -37.87 1.18 -3.16
N ASN A 555 -37.87 -0.12 -2.84
CA ASN A 555 -38.73 -0.74 -1.82
C ASN A 555 -38.08 -0.81 -0.43
N ASP A 556 -36.83 -0.32 -0.27
CA ASP A 556 -36.08 -0.39 0.98
C ASP A 556 -35.48 0.97 1.34
N ILE A 557 -36.16 1.69 2.22
CA ILE A 557 -35.72 3.02 2.70
C ILE A 557 -34.47 2.94 3.59
N HIS A 558 -34.04 1.75 4.02
CA HIS A 558 -32.83 1.58 4.81
C HIS A 558 -31.62 1.24 3.94
N ARG A 559 -31.78 1.01 2.64
CA ARG A 559 -30.67 0.69 1.75
C ARG A 559 -30.00 1.94 1.20
N VAL A 560 -28.66 1.99 1.29
CA VAL A 560 -27.84 3.04 0.69
C VAL A 560 -26.72 2.40 -0.14
N ASP A 561 -26.65 2.75 -1.42
CA ASP A 561 -25.54 2.32 -2.28
C ASP A 561 -24.61 3.53 -2.49
N ILE A 562 -23.39 3.49 -1.95
CA ILE A 562 -22.38 4.55 -2.05
C ILE A 562 -21.61 4.40 -3.37
N PHE A 563 -21.51 5.51 -4.12
CA PHE A 563 -20.71 5.53 -5.34
C PHE A 563 -19.22 5.53 -5.04
N VAL A 564 -18.48 4.65 -5.73
CA VAL A 564 -17.02 4.64 -5.81
C VAL A 564 -16.57 4.57 -7.27
N PRO A 565 -15.40 5.14 -7.62
CA PRO A 565 -14.93 5.18 -9.01
C PRO A 565 -14.53 3.79 -9.55
N ASP A 566 -14.14 2.86 -8.67
CA ASP A 566 -13.59 1.55 -9.07
C ASP A 566 -14.46 0.36 -8.60
N HIS A 567 -14.53 -0.67 -9.43
CA HIS A 567 -15.32 -1.88 -9.13
C HIS A 567 -14.68 -2.71 -8.02
N ASN A 568 -13.36 -2.82 -8.00
CA ASN A 568 -12.68 -3.59 -6.96
C ASN A 568 -12.75 -2.87 -5.62
N GLU A 569 -12.76 -1.53 -5.61
CA GLU A 569 -13.07 -0.74 -4.42
C GLU A 569 -14.45 -1.05 -3.85
N ALA A 570 -15.48 -1.15 -4.71
CA ALA A 570 -16.83 -1.52 -4.26
C ALA A 570 -16.87 -2.90 -3.60
N LEU A 571 -16.13 -3.88 -4.15
CA LEU A 571 -16.02 -5.22 -3.58
C LEU A 571 -15.25 -5.22 -2.24
N ARG A 572 -14.16 -4.44 -2.14
CA ARG A 572 -13.36 -4.31 -0.90
C ARG A 572 -14.15 -3.69 0.24
N LEU A 573 -14.92 -2.64 -0.04
CA LEU A 573 -15.73 -1.94 0.97
C LEU A 573 -16.94 -2.77 1.42
N GLY A 574 -17.38 -3.72 0.59
CA GLY A 574 -18.39 -4.70 0.95
C GLY A 574 -19.74 -4.09 1.35
N ARG A 575 -20.52 -4.87 2.11
CA ARG A 575 -21.81 -4.45 2.68
C ARG A 575 -21.72 -4.43 4.20
N TYR A 576 -22.26 -3.39 4.82
CA TYR A 576 -22.32 -3.28 6.28
C TYR A 576 -23.57 -2.54 6.73
N LYS A 577 -23.91 -2.69 8.02
CA LYS A 577 -24.96 -1.93 8.68
C LYS A 577 -24.37 -0.83 9.53
N THR A 578 -24.98 0.35 9.51
CA THR A 578 -24.56 1.47 10.37
C THR A 578 -25.72 2.44 10.60
N THR A 579 -25.56 3.36 11.55
CA THR A 579 -26.48 4.48 11.71
C THR A 579 -26.12 5.59 10.73
N ALA A 580 -27.09 6.03 9.94
CA ALA A 580 -27.01 7.23 9.13
C ALA A 580 -27.81 8.37 9.76
N THR A 581 -27.32 9.60 9.59
CA THR A 581 -27.99 10.80 10.08
C THR A 581 -28.40 11.67 8.91
N ILE A 582 -29.68 12.02 8.83
CA ILE A 582 -30.21 12.90 7.78
C ILE A 582 -30.14 14.35 8.23
N TYR A 583 -29.50 15.18 7.42
CA TYR A 583 -29.32 16.61 7.70
C TYR A 583 -30.19 17.51 6.83
N ARG A 584 -30.56 17.03 5.64
CA ARG A 584 -31.45 17.74 4.71
C ARG A 584 -32.26 16.74 3.91
N ILE A 585 -33.54 17.02 3.70
CA ILE A 585 -34.41 16.25 2.79
C ILE A 585 -34.57 17.03 1.49
N GLY A 586 -34.05 16.48 0.39
CA GLY A 586 -34.10 17.09 -0.94
C GLY A 586 -33.18 18.29 -1.16
N ARG A 587 -33.21 18.82 -2.39
CA ARG A 587 -32.67 20.15 -2.73
C ARG A 587 -33.67 21.25 -2.41
#